data_AF-C3Y2W0-F1
#
_entry.id   AF-C3Y2W0-F1
#
_cell.length_a   1.000
_cell.length_b   1.000
_cell.length_c   1.000
_cell.angle_alpha   90.00
_cell.angle_beta   90.00
_cell.angle_gamma   90.00
#
_symmetry.space_group_name_H-M   'P 1'
#
loop_
_entity.id
_entity.type
_entity.pdbx_description
1 polymer ?
#
loop_
_entity_poly.entity_id
_entity_poly.type
_entity_poly.pdbx_seq_one_letter_code
_entity_poly.pdbx_strand_id
1 'polypeptide(L)'
;DLESMPPEQRKKHIQKELEKLEKEVKKKTDERDAMTRMRELYTQNPALGDASSIQAQLEENGKELDRLRQDLHKWENLLSEAEGTPTLPTPQTNRSVSQISNLSTASSTLSPNGNAMSPNSSGASPNRHSTNSFDGEEAYGDYDEEQAIGRCRALYPFESDSEGTMSIQEGEIIDFLSEDDGGWTKARRPTNGEVGYVPTTYLEVEFRY
;
A
#
# COMPACT_ATOMS: atom_id res chain seq x y z
N ASP A 1 -3.93 9.13 0.25
CA ASP A 1 -2.55 8.65 0.02
C ASP A 1 -2.56 7.11 -0.03
N LEU A 2 -2.03 6.47 -1.08
CA LEU A 2 -2.10 5.00 -1.24
C LEU A 2 -0.95 4.26 -0.52
N GLU A 3 0.16 4.93 -0.27
CA GLU A 3 1.38 4.35 0.30
C GLU A 3 1.39 4.31 1.83
N SER A 4 0.36 4.84 2.50
CA SER A 4 0.21 4.76 3.97
C SER A 4 -0.80 3.69 4.44
N MET A 5 -1.63 3.14 3.54
CA MET A 5 -2.69 2.20 3.93
C MET A 5 -2.14 0.79 4.22
N PRO A 6 -2.75 -0.03 5.10
CA PRO A 6 -2.42 -1.45 5.26
C PRO A 6 -2.52 -2.22 3.93
N PRO A 7 -1.72 -3.29 3.72
CA PRO A 7 -1.64 -4.00 2.42
C PRO A 7 -3.00 -4.55 1.95
N GLU A 8 -3.83 -5.07 2.87
CA GLU A 8 -5.20 -5.50 2.59
C GLU A 8 -6.11 -4.33 2.17
N GLN A 9 -5.96 -3.15 2.79
CA GLN A 9 -6.73 -1.96 2.43
C GLN A 9 -6.28 -1.38 1.09
N ARG A 10 -4.97 -1.39 0.78
CA ARG A 10 -4.43 -1.03 -0.54
C ARG A 10 -5.01 -1.96 -1.60
N LYS A 11 -4.93 -3.27 -1.39
CA LYS A 11 -5.45 -4.28 -2.30
C LYS A 11 -6.94 -4.07 -2.58
N LYS A 12 -7.74 -3.85 -1.53
CA LYS A 12 -9.18 -3.58 -1.67
C LYS A 12 -9.47 -2.27 -2.42
N HIS A 13 -8.71 -1.21 -2.16
CA HIS A 13 -8.84 0.05 -2.89
C HIS A 13 -8.47 -0.12 -4.38
N ILE A 14 -7.37 -0.81 -4.66
CA ILE A 14 -6.91 -1.09 -6.02
C ILE A 14 -7.94 -1.93 -6.77
N GLN A 15 -8.50 -2.97 -6.15
CA GLN A 15 -9.57 -3.78 -6.75
C GLN A 15 -10.81 -2.96 -7.09
N LYS A 16 -11.22 -2.05 -6.20
CA LYS A 16 -12.39 -1.18 -6.43
C LYS A 16 -12.17 -0.21 -7.60
N GLU A 17 -10.99 0.40 -7.70
CA GLU A 17 -10.67 1.28 -8.83
C GLU A 17 -10.51 0.48 -10.13
N LEU A 18 -10.02 -0.76 -10.07
CA LEU A 18 -9.95 -1.67 -11.23
C LEU A 18 -11.35 -1.99 -11.75
N GLU A 19 -12.30 -2.41 -10.88
CA GLU A 19 -13.68 -2.70 -11.29
C GLU A 19 -14.36 -1.48 -11.92
N LYS A 20 -14.12 -0.29 -11.36
CA LYS A 20 -14.64 0.97 -11.88
C LYS A 20 -14.07 1.30 -13.26
N LEU A 21 -12.75 1.13 -13.45
CA LEU A 21 -12.11 1.35 -14.75
C LEU A 21 -12.57 0.32 -15.79
N GLU A 22 -12.73 -0.95 -15.41
CA GLU A 22 -13.28 -1.98 -16.30
C GLU A 22 -14.70 -1.62 -16.78
N LYS A 23 -15.56 -1.16 -15.87
CA LYS A 23 -16.91 -0.69 -16.23
C LYS A 23 -16.87 0.48 -17.21
N GLU A 24 -15.99 1.46 -16.98
CA GLU A 24 -15.87 2.63 -17.86
C GLU A 24 -15.27 2.26 -19.23
N VAL A 25 -14.28 1.35 -19.27
CA VAL A 25 -13.74 0.77 -20.51
C VAL A 25 -14.84 0.07 -21.30
N LYS A 26 -15.65 -0.77 -20.64
CA LYS A 26 -16.75 -1.48 -21.29
C LYS A 26 -17.77 -0.49 -21.86
N LYS A 27 -18.22 0.48 -21.05
CA LYS A 27 -19.17 1.51 -21.46
C LYS A 27 -18.66 2.31 -22.68
N LYS A 28 -17.40 2.75 -22.67
CA LYS A 28 -16.78 3.43 -23.81
C LYS A 28 -16.62 2.55 -25.04
N THR A 29 -16.37 1.25 -24.85
CA THR A 29 -16.34 0.27 -25.95
C THR A 29 -17.71 0.14 -26.61
N ASP A 30 -18.77 -0.02 -25.83
CA ASP A 30 -20.15 -0.10 -26.32
C ASP A 30 -20.56 1.18 -27.07
N GLU A 31 -20.21 2.35 -26.51
CA GLU A 31 -20.45 3.67 -27.13
C GLU A 31 -19.73 3.80 -28.48
N ARG A 32 -18.45 3.42 -28.54
CA ARG A 32 -17.64 3.41 -29.76
C ARG A 32 -18.24 2.48 -30.82
N ASP A 33 -18.70 1.30 -30.42
CA ASP A 33 -19.32 0.33 -31.33
C ASP A 33 -20.67 0.84 -31.85
N ALA A 34 -21.44 1.57 -31.04
CA ALA A 34 -22.66 2.25 -31.48
C ALA A 34 -22.34 3.36 -32.51
N MET A 35 -21.34 4.20 -32.24
CA MET A 35 -20.90 5.24 -33.17
C MET A 35 -20.36 4.67 -34.49
N THR A 36 -19.66 3.54 -34.44
CA THR A 36 -19.17 2.86 -35.64
C THR A 36 -20.31 2.48 -36.57
N ARG A 37 -21.41 1.96 -36.02
CA ARG A 37 -22.63 1.67 -36.78
C ARG A 37 -23.31 2.94 -37.27
N MET A 38 -23.39 4.00 -36.46
CA MET A 38 -23.96 5.29 -36.90
C MET A 38 -23.18 5.91 -38.05
N ARG A 39 -21.85 5.85 -38.01
CA ARG A 39 -20.99 6.30 -39.10
C ARG A 39 -21.29 5.55 -40.40
N GLU A 40 -21.45 4.24 -40.34
CA GLU A 40 -21.76 3.43 -41.54
C GLU A 40 -23.08 3.87 -42.18
N LEU A 41 -24.10 4.18 -41.38
CA LEU A 41 -25.37 4.71 -41.88
C LEU A 41 -25.20 6.06 -42.58
N TYR A 42 -24.38 6.96 -42.02
CA TYR A 42 -24.14 8.29 -42.59
C TYR A 42 -23.26 8.24 -43.84
N THR A 43 -22.36 7.26 -43.93
CA THR A 43 -21.60 6.97 -45.16
C THR A 43 -22.52 6.46 -46.27
N GLN A 44 -23.47 5.58 -45.94
CA GLN A 44 -24.41 5.01 -46.92
C GLN A 44 -25.52 5.98 -47.33
N ASN A 45 -25.95 6.84 -46.40
CA ASN A 45 -27.00 7.81 -46.63
C ASN A 45 -26.58 9.20 -46.08
N PRO A 46 -25.92 10.01 -46.93
CA PRO A 46 -25.41 11.33 -46.54
C PRO A 46 -26.47 12.33 -46.09
N ALA A 47 -27.75 12.07 -46.37
CA ALA A 47 -28.85 12.93 -45.90
C ALA A 47 -29.14 12.76 -44.40
N LEU A 48 -28.63 11.70 -43.75
CA LEU A 48 -28.85 11.41 -42.33
C LEU A 48 -27.84 12.10 -41.39
N GLY A 49 -26.71 12.59 -41.91
CA GLY A 49 -25.70 13.26 -41.10
C GLY A 49 -24.30 13.26 -41.72
N ASP A 50 -23.32 13.79 -40.98
CA ASP A 50 -21.92 13.88 -41.40
C ASP A 50 -21.08 12.75 -40.79
N ALA A 51 -20.61 11.82 -41.64
CA ALA A 51 -19.77 10.71 -41.23
C ALA A 51 -18.40 11.16 -40.68
N SER A 52 -17.86 12.30 -41.12
CA SER A 52 -16.57 12.83 -40.68
C SER A 52 -16.62 13.32 -39.25
N SER A 53 -17.75 13.93 -38.85
CA SER A 53 -17.97 14.36 -37.47
C SER A 53 -18.00 13.15 -36.52
N ILE A 54 -18.70 12.08 -36.89
CA ILE A 54 -18.72 10.83 -36.11
C ILE A 54 -17.34 10.17 -36.09
N GLN A 55 -16.57 10.25 -37.18
CA GLN A 55 -15.21 9.74 -37.25
C GLN A 55 -14.26 10.45 -36.26
N ALA A 56 -14.35 11.79 -36.15
CA ALA A 56 -13.57 12.55 -35.17
C ALA A 56 -13.94 12.16 -33.74
N GLN A 57 -15.23 11.96 -33.45
CA GLN A 57 -15.71 11.52 -32.14
C GLN A 57 -15.30 10.08 -31.81
N LEU A 58 -15.18 9.22 -32.81
CA LEU A 58 -14.63 7.86 -32.71
C LEU A 58 -13.14 7.87 -32.34
N GLU A 59 -12.37 8.78 -32.93
CA GLU A 59 -10.94 8.92 -32.64
C GLU A 59 -10.70 9.48 -31.23
N GLU A 60 -11.51 10.43 -30.79
CA GLU A 60 -11.49 10.95 -29.42
C GLU A 60 -11.85 9.86 -28.40
N ASN A 61 -12.93 9.11 -28.65
CA ASN A 61 -13.27 7.97 -27.80
C ASN A 61 -12.19 6.89 -27.79
N GLY A 62 -11.52 6.66 -28.92
CA GLY A 62 -10.38 5.75 -28.99
C GLY A 62 -9.26 6.17 -28.04
N LYS A 63 -8.86 7.44 -28.08
CA LYS A 63 -7.84 8.02 -27.18
C LYS A 63 -8.24 7.90 -25.71
N GLU A 64 -9.51 8.13 -25.39
CA GLU A 64 -10.01 7.98 -24.02
C GLU A 64 -10.03 6.52 -23.56
N LEU A 65 -10.37 5.59 -24.44
CA LEU A 65 -10.34 4.15 -24.17
C LEU A 65 -8.90 3.66 -23.94
N ASP A 66 -7.93 4.14 -24.72
CA ASP A 66 -6.50 3.86 -24.50
C ASP A 66 -6.02 4.41 -23.15
N ARG A 67 -6.44 5.62 -22.77
CA ARG A 67 -6.12 6.19 -21.45
C ARG A 67 -6.69 5.34 -20.31
N LEU A 68 -7.97 4.96 -20.39
CA LEU A 68 -8.61 4.13 -19.38
C LEU A 68 -7.94 2.76 -19.25
N ARG A 69 -7.49 2.16 -20.37
CA ARG A 69 -6.73 0.91 -20.38
C ARG A 69 -5.33 1.07 -19.75
N GLN A 70 -4.66 2.20 -19.98
CA GLN A 70 -3.39 2.50 -19.34
C GLN A 70 -3.55 2.65 -17.82
N ASP A 71 -4.60 3.35 -17.38
CA ASP A 71 -4.91 3.48 -15.96
C ASP A 71 -5.22 2.10 -15.36
N LEU A 72 -6.01 1.26 -16.04
CA LEU A 72 -6.28 -0.12 -15.62
C LEU A 72 -4.98 -0.90 -15.44
N HIS A 73 -4.10 -0.86 -16.43
CA HIS A 73 -2.80 -1.54 -16.36
C HIS A 73 -1.90 -1.00 -15.24
N LYS A 74 -1.94 0.30 -14.97
CA LYS A 74 -1.24 0.92 -13.83
C LYS A 74 -1.75 0.37 -12.51
N TRP A 75 -3.06 0.23 -12.35
CA TRP A 75 -3.67 -0.33 -11.13
C TRP A 75 -3.39 -1.83 -10.99
N GLU A 76 -3.42 -2.60 -12.07
CA GLU A 76 -2.96 -4.01 -12.07
C GLU A 76 -1.49 -4.14 -11.66
N ASN A 77 -0.62 -3.26 -12.14
CA ASN A 77 0.79 -3.27 -11.77
C ASN A 77 1.01 -2.91 -10.29
N LEU A 78 0.26 -1.93 -9.77
CA LEU A 78 0.27 -1.59 -8.34
C LEU A 78 -0.25 -2.74 -7.47
N LEU A 79 -1.23 -3.51 -7.96
CA LEU A 79 -1.69 -4.73 -7.30
C LEU A 79 -0.60 -5.81 -7.28
N SER A 80 0.09 -6.01 -8.40
CA SER A 80 1.19 -6.98 -8.50
C SER A 80 2.39 -6.61 -7.63
N GLU A 81 2.68 -5.32 -7.43
CA GLU A 81 3.71 -4.86 -6.50
C GLU A 81 3.30 -5.09 -5.05
N ALA A 82 2.02 -4.85 -4.70
CA ALA A 82 1.48 -5.11 -3.38
C ALA A 82 1.39 -6.61 -3.04
N GLU A 83 1.22 -7.49 -4.04
CA GLU A 83 1.23 -8.96 -3.88
C GLU A 83 2.65 -9.56 -3.99
N GLY A 84 3.64 -8.76 -4.39
CA GLY A 84 5.05 -9.12 -4.51
C GLY A 84 5.83 -8.96 -3.21
N THR A 85 5.46 -9.67 -2.14
CA THR A 85 6.35 -9.89 -0.99
C THR A 85 7.00 -11.27 -1.06
N PRO A 86 8.15 -11.44 -1.76
CA PRO A 86 9.09 -12.49 -1.43
C PRO A 86 9.95 -12.06 -0.24
N THR A 87 9.88 -12.88 0.79
CA THR A 87 10.75 -12.99 1.97
C THR A 87 12.21 -12.59 1.77
N LEU A 88 12.75 -11.83 2.74
CA LEU A 88 14.17 -11.59 3.14
C LEU A 88 15.28 -11.62 2.06
N PRO A 89 16.24 -10.69 2.19
CA PRO A 89 17.57 -11.13 2.58
C PRO A 89 18.21 -10.29 3.70
N THR A 90 18.79 -11.01 4.65
CA THR A 90 19.76 -10.59 5.67
C THR A 90 21.01 -9.90 5.06
N PRO A 91 21.78 -9.14 5.88
CA PRO A 91 22.72 -8.13 5.40
C PRO A 91 24.10 -8.66 4.99
N GLN A 92 24.77 -7.85 4.16
CA GLN A 92 26.21 -7.77 3.90
C GLN A 92 26.96 -9.06 3.52
N THR A 93 27.43 -9.10 2.27
CA THR A 93 28.84 -9.45 1.98
C THR A 93 29.32 -8.74 0.73
N ASN A 94 30.23 -7.78 0.94
CA ASN A 94 31.13 -7.23 -0.08
C ASN A 94 31.91 -8.35 -0.76
N ARG A 95 31.83 -8.45 -2.09
CA ARG A 95 32.83 -9.04 -3.03
C ARG A 95 32.12 -9.28 -4.37
N SER A 96 32.56 -8.87 -5.55
CA SER A 96 33.86 -8.48 -6.12
C SER A 96 33.53 -7.72 -7.44
N VAL A 97 34.37 -6.92 -8.10
CA VAL A 97 35.50 -7.30 -8.96
C VAL A 97 35.97 -6.00 -9.67
N SER A 98 37.28 -5.75 -9.60
CA SER A 98 38.19 -5.14 -10.58
C SER A 98 37.79 -3.90 -11.40
N GLN A 99 38.60 -2.84 -11.33
CA GLN A 99 39.68 -2.57 -12.32
C GLN A 99 40.17 -1.12 -12.16
N ILE A 100 41.29 -0.92 -11.46
CA ILE A 100 42.15 0.25 -11.68
C ILE A 100 43.60 -0.24 -11.60
N SER A 101 44.20 -0.38 -12.76
CA SER A 101 45.65 -0.40 -12.95
C SER A 101 46.25 0.88 -12.39
N ASN A 102 47.34 0.80 -11.64
CA ASN A 102 48.58 1.54 -11.95
C ASN A 102 49.75 1.14 -11.04
N LEU A 103 50.80 0.76 -11.75
CA LEU A 103 52.20 0.51 -11.42
C LEU A 103 52.88 1.66 -10.67
N SER A 104 53.69 1.32 -9.65
CA SER A 104 55.00 1.93 -9.28
C SER A 104 55.52 1.20 -8.04
N THR A 105 56.41 0.22 -8.16
CA THR A 105 57.89 0.31 -8.14
C THR A 105 58.48 0.85 -6.84
N ALA A 106 59.17 -0.06 -6.13
CA ALA A 106 60.42 0.10 -5.37
C ALA A 106 60.38 -0.07 -3.83
N SER A 107 61.37 -0.87 -3.40
CA SER A 107 62.13 -0.80 -2.14
C SER A 107 61.75 -1.73 -0.97
N SER A 108 62.18 -2.98 -1.13
CA SER A 108 63.15 -3.72 -0.32
C SER A 108 63.27 -3.55 1.21
N THR A 109 63.42 -4.73 1.84
CA THR A 109 64.07 -5.05 3.14
C THR A 109 63.24 -4.73 4.40
N LEU A 110 62.95 -5.66 5.32
CA LEU A 110 63.86 -6.56 6.05
C LEU A 110 63.10 -7.83 6.54
N SER A 111 63.76 -8.98 6.49
CA SER A 111 63.44 -10.22 7.24
C SER A 111 64.27 -10.24 8.56
N PRO A 112 64.32 -11.31 9.41
CA PRO A 112 63.56 -12.58 9.47
C PRO A 112 63.19 -13.09 10.91
N ASN A 113 62.44 -14.21 10.95
CA ASN A 113 62.46 -15.35 11.90
C ASN A 113 62.27 -15.22 13.43
N GLY A 114 61.44 -16.11 14.01
CA GLY A 114 61.61 -16.57 15.40
C GLY A 114 60.42 -17.30 16.07
N ASN A 115 60.29 -18.61 15.81
CA ASN A 115 59.79 -19.73 16.64
C ASN A 115 58.94 -19.57 17.95
N ALA A 116 57.94 -20.48 18.04
CA ALA A 116 57.64 -21.44 19.14
C ALA A 116 56.58 -21.15 20.25
N MET A 117 55.54 -22.00 20.21
CA MET A 117 54.88 -22.78 21.29
C MET A 117 54.54 -22.18 22.67
N SER A 118 53.26 -22.20 23.06
CA SER A 118 52.73 -23.21 24.02
C SER A 118 51.22 -23.06 24.29
N PRO A 119 50.52 -24.17 24.63
CA PRO A 119 49.11 -24.21 25.03
C PRO A 119 48.96 -24.16 26.57
N ASN A 120 47.82 -23.70 27.10
CA ASN A 120 47.29 -24.28 28.33
C ASN A 120 45.79 -24.04 28.50
N SER A 121 45.07 -25.15 28.56
CA SER A 121 43.72 -25.33 29.05
C SER A 121 43.64 -25.15 30.58
N SER A 122 42.56 -24.56 31.08
CA SER A 122 41.71 -25.06 32.19
C SER A 122 40.88 -23.94 32.82
N GLY A 123 39.62 -24.22 33.12
CA GLY A 123 38.78 -23.32 33.91
C GLY A 123 37.28 -23.49 33.69
N ALA A 124 36.76 -24.69 33.98
CA ALA A 124 35.32 -24.89 34.14
C ALA A 124 34.83 -24.13 35.39
N SER A 125 33.69 -23.44 35.27
CA SER A 125 32.75 -23.26 36.36
C SER A 125 31.32 -23.04 35.82
N PRO A 126 30.33 -23.77 36.34
CA PRO A 126 28.92 -23.67 35.98
C PRO A 126 28.14 -22.81 36.99
N ASN A 127 27.22 -21.96 36.52
CA ASN A 127 26.02 -21.58 37.29
C ASN A 127 25.04 -20.89 36.33
N ARG A 128 24.01 -21.58 35.87
CA ARG A 128 22.67 -21.60 36.52
C ARG A 128 22.11 -20.18 36.66
N HIS A 129 21.51 -19.69 35.59
CA HIS A 129 20.47 -18.67 35.73
C HIS A 129 19.17 -19.39 36.03
N SER A 130 18.64 -19.05 37.21
CA SER A 130 17.40 -19.55 37.76
C SER A 130 16.27 -19.52 36.74
N THR A 131 15.63 -20.67 36.67
CA THR A 131 14.24 -20.87 36.31
C THR A 131 13.36 -19.87 37.06
N ASN A 132 12.84 -18.86 36.36
CA ASN A 132 11.49 -18.41 36.63
C ASN A 132 10.59 -19.24 35.71
N SER A 133 10.17 -20.38 36.24
CA SER A 133 9.05 -21.14 35.69
C SER A 133 7.82 -20.24 35.69
N PHE A 134 7.42 -19.77 34.52
CA PHE A 134 6.02 -19.56 34.21
C PHE A 134 5.74 -20.32 32.92
N ASP A 135 4.74 -21.17 33.05
CA ASP A 135 4.34 -22.21 32.12
C ASP A 135 4.02 -21.62 30.75
N GLY A 136 4.34 -22.37 29.69
CA GLY A 136 4.14 -21.94 28.32
C GLY A 136 2.65 -21.76 28.01
N GLU A 137 2.29 -20.58 27.56
CA GLU A 137 1.08 -20.38 26.77
C GLU A 137 1.39 -19.48 25.57
N GLU A 138 0.93 -19.96 24.43
CA GLU A 138 1.08 -19.38 23.11
C GLU A 138 0.40 -18.01 23.06
N ALA A 139 1.16 -16.92 23.17
CA ALA A 139 0.64 -15.58 22.94
C ALA A 139 1.07 -15.08 21.56
N TYR A 140 0.32 -15.49 20.53
CA TYR A 140 0.11 -14.65 19.34
C TYR A 140 -0.47 -13.32 19.84
N GLY A 141 0.35 -12.29 19.95
CA GLY A 141 -0.06 -11.05 20.59
C GLY A 141 0.84 -9.88 20.26
N ASP A 142 1.30 -9.78 19.02
CA ASP A 142 1.75 -8.51 18.44
C ASP A 142 0.65 -8.07 17.47
N TYR A 143 -0.51 -7.71 18.04
CA TYR A 143 -1.47 -6.92 17.31
C TYR A 143 -0.90 -5.50 17.34
N ASP A 144 -0.53 -5.00 16.17
CA ASP A 144 -0.26 -3.59 15.91
C ASP A 144 -1.52 -2.79 16.28
N GLU A 145 -1.67 -2.51 17.58
CA GLU A 145 -2.76 -1.73 18.11
C GLU A 145 -2.40 -0.28 17.84
N GLU A 146 -2.76 0.20 16.64
CA GLU A 146 -2.59 1.59 16.21
C GLU A 146 -2.92 2.51 17.40
N GLN A 147 -1.91 3.19 17.93
CA GLN A 147 -2.09 4.01 19.12
C GLN A 147 -3.05 5.15 18.79
N ALA A 148 -4.11 5.28 19.59
CA ALA A 148 -5.02 6.41 19.46
C ALA A 148 -4.22 7.71 19.66
N ILE A 149 -4.40 8.65 18.74
CA ILE A 149 -3.81 9.99 18.82
C ILE A 149 -4.58 10.84 19.84
N GLY A 150 -5.86 10.54 20.03
CA GLY A 150 -6.71 11.20 21.00
C GLY A 150 -8.12 10.67 20.99
N ARG A 151 -9.02 11.45 21.59
CA ARG A 151 -10.44 11.14 21.73
C ARG A 151 -11.30 12.26 21.16
N CYS A 152 -12.33 11.89 20.42
CA CYS A 152 -13.29 12.82 19.84
C CYS A 152 -14.73 12.42 20.16
N ARG A 153 -15.61 13.41 20.11
CA ARG A 153 -17.05 13.30 20.29
C ARG A 153 -17.75 13.51 18.96
N ALA A 154 -18.64 12.61 18.60
CA ALA A 154 -19.51 12.78 17.45
C ALA A 154 -20.52 13.91 17.69
N LEU A 155 -20.52 14.91 16.83
CA LEU A 155 -21.47 16.03 16.85
C LEU A 155 -22.81 15.68 16.21
N TYR A 156 -22.79 14.74 15.28
CA TYR A 156 -23.96 14.32 14.51
C TYR A 156 -23.95 12.81 14.31
N PRO A 157 -25.12 12.17 14.19
CA PRO A 157 -25.18 10.77 13.85
C PRO A 157 -24.76 10.56 12.39
N PHE A 158 -24.03 9.48 12.13
CA PHE A 158 -23.67 9.04 10.79
C PHE A 158 -23.88 7.54 10.72
N GLU A 159 -24.80 7.12 9.86
CA GLU A 159 -25.06 5.71 9.58
C GLU A 159 -24.46 5.37 8.23
N SER A 160 -23.65 4.32 8.20
CA SER A 160 -23.07 3.81 6.97
C SER A 160 -22.98 2.30 6.98
N ASP A 161 -23.45 1.71 5.89
CA ASP A 161 -23.35 0.28 5.59
C ASP A 161 -22.11 -0.04 4.73
N SER A 162 -21.28 0.99 4.46
CA SER A 162 -20.12 0.83 3.58
C SER A 162 -18.96 0.12 4.31
N GLU A 163 -18.39 -0.90 3.67
CA GLU A 163 -17.29 -1.66 4.25
C GLU A 163 -16.03 -0.79 4.39
N GLY A 164 -15.67 -0.46 5.64
CA GLY A 164 -14.56 0.42 6.01
C GLY A 164 -14.99 1.73 6.66
N THR A 165 -16.28 2.06 6.66
CA THR A 165 -16.84 3.18 7.44
C THR A 165 -17.44 2.68 8.74
N MET A 166 -17.44 3.52 9.77
CA MET A 166 -18.04 3.20 11.06
C MET A 166 -19.26 4.07 11.30
N SER A 167 -20.35 3.46 11.76
CA SER A 167 -21.52 4.23 12.17
C SER A 167 -21.30 4.84 13.55
N ILE A 168 -21.72 6.09 13.73
CA ILE A 168 -21.57 6.86 14.98
C ILE A 168 -22.89 7.52 15.35
N GLN A 169 -23.12 7.69 16.65
CA GLN A 169 -24.27 8.40 17.19
C GLN A 169 -23.88 9.79 17.69
N GLU A 170 -24.81 10.74 17.70
CA GLU A 170 -24.58 12.05 18.32
C GLU A 170 -24.19 11.89 19.81
N GLY A 171 -23.15 12.60 20.22
CA GLY A 171 -22.58 12.55 21.57
C GLY A 171 -21.69 11.34 21.84
N GLU A 172 -21.49 10.46 20.86
CA GLU A 172 -20.67 9.26 21.02
C GLU A 172 -19.17 9.58 21.12
N ILE A 173 -18.47 8.90 22.03
CA ILE A 173 -17.04 9.08 22.27
C ILE A 173 -16.26 7.96 21.59
N ILE A 174 -15.37 8.35 20.67
CA ILE A 174 -14.53 7.45 19.89
C ILE A 174 -13.07 7.90 19.95
N ASP A 175 -12.15 6.96 19.77
CA ASP A 175 -10.72 7.24 19.75
C ASP A 175 -10.30 7.48 18.29
N PHE A 176 -9.66 8.61 17.98
CA PHE A 176 -9.17 8.86 16.61
C PHE A 176 -7.73 8.37 16.47
N LEU A 177 -7.49 7.63 15.40
CA LEU A 177 -6.22 6.93 15.10
C LEU A 177 -5.38 7.68 14.07
N SER A 178 -6.02 8.48 13.22
CA SER A 178 -5.37 9.32 12.21
C SER A 178 -6.00 10.71 12.21
N GLU A 179 -5.20 11.73 11.92
CA GLU A 179 -5.71 13.07 11.63
C GLU A 179 -6.44 13.12 10.28
N ASP A 180 -7.16 14.22 10.04
CA ASP A 180 -7.97 14.48 8.85
C ASP A 180 -7.18 14.28 7.54
N ASP A 181 -7.52 13.25 6.77
CA ASP A 181 -7.06 13.08 5.37
C ASP A 181 -8.26 13.31 4.44
N GLY A 182 -8.34 14.50 3.86
CA GLY A 182 -9.37 14.82 2.87
C GLY A 182 -10.81 14.79 3.40
N GLY A 183 -11.03 15.10 4.68
CA GLY A 183 -12.37 15.17 5.30
C GLY A 183 -12.82 13.90 6.01
N TRP A 184 -11.97 12.87 6.10
CA TRP A 184 -12.27 11.61 6.78
C TRP A 184 -11.27 11.32 7.89
N THR A 185 -11.78 10.94 9.05
CA THR A 185 -11.00 10.56 10.23
C THR A 185 -11.12 9.07 10.45
N LYS A 186 -9.99 8.36 10.58
CA LYS A 186 -9.98 6.96 11.02
C LYS A 186 -10.17 6.92 12.53
N ALA A 187 -11.22 6.28 13.00
CA ALA A 187 -11.55 6.20 14.41
C ALA A 187 -11.84 4.77 14.84
N ARG A 188 -11.68 4.52 16.13
CA ARG A 188 -11.92 3.26 16.80
C ARG A 188 -12.93 3.45 17.91
N ARG A 189 -13.89 2.55 17.97
CA ARG A 189 -14.88 2.46 19.01
C ARG A 189 -14.29 1.70 20.21
N PRO A 190 -14.11 2.34 21.38
CA PRO A 190 -13.45 1.72 22.53
C PRO A 190 -14.29 0.59 23.17
N THR A 191 -15.58 0.47 22.84
CA THR A 191 -16.48 -0.51 23.45
C THR A 191 -16.38 -1.91 22.82
N ASN A 192 -16.16 -1.99 21.51
CA ASN A 192 -16.11 -3.25 20.76
C ASN A 192 -14.83 -3.39 19.92
N GLY A 193 -13.96 -2.36 19.89
CA GLY A 193 -12.74 -2.34 19.08
C GLY A 193 -12.97 -2.13 17.59
N GLU A 194 -14.19 -1.80 17.16
CA GLU A 194 -14.53 -1.56 15.76
C GLU A 194 -13.76 -0.33 15.24
N VAL A 195 -13.12 -0.49 14.08
CA VAL A 195 -12.34 0.57 13.43
C VAL A 195 -12.97 0.91 12.09
N GLY A 196 -13.15 2.21 11.82
CA GLY A 196 -13.61 2.67 10.52
C GLY A 196 -13.45 4.16 10.32
N TYR A 197 -13.77 4.61 9.11
CA TYR A 197 -13.74 6.02 8.74
C TYR A 197 -15.08 6.70 9.04
N VAL A 198 -14.97 7.91 9.56
CA VAL A 198 -16.09 8.81 9.88
C VAL A 198 -15.79 10.22 9.33
N PRO A 199 -16.78 11.00 8.91
CA PRO A 199 -16.53 12.35 8.41
C PRO A 199 -15.91 13.22 9.52
N THR A 200 -14.77 13.86 9.25
CA THR A 200 -14.08 14.71 10.23
C THR A 200 -14.97 15.87 10.68
N THR A 201 -15.79 16.42 9.78
CA THR A 201 -16.72 17.52 10.09
C THR A 201 -17.83 17.13 11.07
N TYR A 202 -17.99 15.84 11.36
CA TYR A 202 -18.98 15.30 12.30
C TYR A 202 -18.33 15.02 13.66
N LEU A 203 -17.05 15.32 13.83
CA LEU A 203 -16.30 15.04 15.04
C LEU A 203 -15.79 16.33 15.68
N GLU A 204 -15.80 16.35 17.01
CA GLU A 204 -15.17 17.36 17.84
C GLU A 204 -14.07 16.71 18.66
N VAL A 205 -12.82 17.16 18.51
CA VAL A 205 -11.70 16.64 19.30
C VAL A 205 -11.84 17.13 20.74
N GLU A 206 -12.05 16.23 21.69
CA GLU A 206 -12.08 16.57 23.12
C GLU A 206 -10.70 16.53 23.75
N PHE A 207 -9.86 15.56 23.36
CA PHE A 207 -8.58 15.31 24.00
C PHE A 207 -7.55 14.74 23.02
N ARG A 208 -6.28 15.12 23.18
CA ARG A 208 -5.12 14.53 22.47
C ARG A 208 -4.16 13.96 23.51
N TYR A 209 -3.63 12.75 23.26
CA TYR A 209 -2.70 12.08 24.17
C TYR A 209 -1.29 12.69 24.13
#